data_AF-A0A538B6C1-F1
#
_entry.id   AF-A0A538B6C1-F1
#
_cell.length_a   1.000
_cell.length_b   1.000
_cell.length_c   1.000
_cell.angle_alpha   90.00
_cell.angle_beta   90.00
_cell.angle_gamma   90.00
#
_symmetry.space_group_name_H-M   'P 1'
#
loop_
_entity.id
_entity.type
_entity.pdbx_description
1 polymer ?
#
loop_
_entity_poly.entity_id
_entity_poly.type
_entity_poly.pdbx_seq_one_letter_code
_entity_poly.pdbx_strand_id
1 'polypeptide(L)'
;MAGGGLPTGTLTFLFTDLEGSTHLLQRLGDGYPALLATHYELMRAAFGRKGGREVGTRGDALFVVFEQASAAVAGAVNAQLALTGNDWPDDCDVRVRMGLHTGEAEVVDGDYVGVAVHGAARICSAAHGGQVLVSDVTRAIAETELGGDSSFVELGRHRLKDLDEPVVLAQVVHPGLERDFPRLRLDAVPGNLPKQVTRFVGRETELREAAGHLSGGRRLVTFSGSGGSGKTRLALQVAAEVV
;
A
#
# COMPACT_ATOMS: atom_id res chain seq x y z
N MET A 1 34.95 -9.50 -7.40
CA MET A 1 34.16 -9.41 -8.64
C MET A 1 32.69 -9.57 -8.28
N ALA A 2 31.94 -8.47 -8.21
CA ALA A 2 30.48 -8.43 -8.27
C ALA A 2 30.05 -6.98 -8.58
N GLY A 3 30.55 -6.44 -9.69
CA GLY A 3 30.09 -5.17 -10.25
C GLY A 3 28.99 -5.46 -11.26
N GLY A 4 27.81 -5.89 -10.77
CA GLY A 4 26.62 -6.03 -11.60
C GLY A 4 25.76 -4.78 -11.43
N GLY A 5 25.48 -4.08 -12.53
CA GLY A 5 24.61 -2.89 -12.52
C GLY A 5 23.22 -3.18 -11.94
N LEU A 6 22.43 -2.14 -11.68
CA LEU A 6 21.01 -2.32 -11.34
C LEU A 6 20.27 -3.02 -12.49
N PRO A 7 19.44 -4.07 -12.25
CA PRO A 7 18.69 -4.71 -13.31
C PRO A 7 17.70 -3.71 -13.90
N THR A 8 17.33 -3.93 -15.15
CA THR A 8 16.42 -3.09 -15.91
C THR A 8 15.29 -3.92 -16.49
N GLY A 9 14.23 -3.26 -16.97
CA GLY A 9 13.05 -3.93 -17.52
C GLY A 9 11.90 -3.98 -16.51
N THR A 10 11.06 -5.01 -16.62
CA THR A 10 9.94 -5.21 -15.69
C THR A 10 10.46 -5.78 -14.36
N LEU A 11 10.34 -4.99 -13.31
CA LEU A 11 10.83 -5.31 -11.97
C LEU A 11 9.72 -5.11 -10.95
N THR A 12 9.88 -5.73 -9.77
CA THR A 12 9.00 -5.50 -8.63
C THR A 12 9.70 -4.64 -7.59
N PHE A 13 9.10 -3.49 -7.33
CA PHE A 13 9.58 -2.48 -6.39
C PHE A 13 8.87 -2.68 -5.06
N LEU A 14 9.63 -2.76 -3.97
CA LEU A 14 9.16 -2.83 -2.59
C LEU A 14 9.61 -1.57 -1.85
N PHE A 15 8.64 -0.85 -1.30
CA PHE A 15 8.91 0.20 -0.31
C PHE A 15 8.43 -0.28 1.06
N THR A 16 9.20 0.09 2.07
CA THR A 16 8.88 -0.12 3.48
C THR A 16 8.86 1.20 4.21
N ASP A 17 8.16 1.29 5.33
CA ASP A 17 8.17 2.46 6.21
C ASP A 17 7.85 2.02 7.64
N LEU A 18 8.60 2.51 8.62
CA LEU A 18 8.40 2.16 10.03
C LEU A 18 7.36 3.10 10.65
N GLU A 19 6.24 2.53 11.09
CA GLU A 19 5.16 3.30 11.66
C GLU A 19 5.55 3.88 13.03
N GLY A 20 5.22 5.16 13.25
CA GLY A 20 5.43 5.81 14.54
C GLY A 20 6.90 5.99 14.93
N SER A 21 7.83 5.96 13.97
CA SER A 21 9.27 6.05 14.25
C SER A 21 9.71 7.29 15.02
N THR A 22 9.04 8.43 14.81
CA THR A 22 9.28 9.64 15.61
C THR A 22 8.93 9.42 17.08
N HIS A 23 7.85 8.70 17.37
CA HIS A 23 7.46 8.37 18.74
C HIS A 23 8.44 7.34 19.35
N LEU A 24 8.86 6.34 18.57
CA LEU A 24 9.90 5.38 19.00
C LEU A 24 11.21 6.08 19.35
N LEU A 25 11.64 7.05 18.53
CA LEU A 25 12.83 7.85 18.78
C LEU A 25 12.70 8.67 20.08
N GLN A 26 11.56 9.35 20.28
CA GLN A 26 11.31 10.12 21.50
C GLN A 26 11.29 9.24 22.76
N ARG A 27 10.74 8.03 22.65
CA ARG A 27 10.62 7.09 23.76
C ARG A 27 11.97 6.47 24.14
N LEU A 28 12.74 6.02 23.16
CA LEU A 28 13.98 5.26 23.38
C LEU A 28 15.23 6.14 23.48
N GLY A 29 15.21 7.36 22.95
CA GLY A 29 16.37 8.25 22.91
C GLY A 29 17.61 7.55 22.36
N ASP A 30 18.63 7.40 23.18
CA ASP A 30 19.91 6.76 22.84
C ASP A 30 19.80 5.26 22.47
N GLY A 31 18.69 4.61 22.84
CA GLY A 31 18.41 3.21 22.46
C GLY A 31 17.87 3.03 21.03
N TYR A 32 17.36 4.11 20.41
CA TYR A 32 16.75 4.03 19.08
C TYR A 32 17.70 3.54 17.97
N PRO A 33 18.98 3.95 17.90
CA PRO A 33 19.90 3.45 16.88
C PRO A 33 20.11 1.93 16.91
N ALA A 34 20.12 1.30 18.10
CA ALA A 34 20.27 -0.15 18.24
C ALA A 34 19.01 -0.89 17.76
N LEU A 35 17.83 -0.36 18.07
CA LEU A 35 16.56 -0.85 17.52
C LEU A 35 16.58 -0.77 15.99
N LEU A 36 16.97 0.38 15.44
CA LEU A 36 16.98 0.60 14.00
C LEU A 36 17.99 -0.32 13.28
N ALA A 37 19.14 -0.59 13.89
CA ALA A 37 20.11 -1.55 13.38
C ALA A 37 19.52 -2.96 13.28
N THR A 38 18.87 -3.44 14.36
CA THR A 38 18.20 -4.75 14.40
C THR A 38 17.09 -4.84 13.35
N HIS A 39 16.29 -3.79 13.23
CA HIS A 39 15.25 -3.65 12.20
C HIS A 39 15.82 -3.79 10.78
N TYR A 40 16.92 -3.10 10.47
CA TYR A 40 17.57 -3.23 9.18
C TYR A 40 18.15 -4.62 8.93
N GLU A 41 18.77 -5.24 9.94
CA GLU A 41 19.33 -6.58 9.82
C GLU A 41 18.26 -7.62 9.47
N LEU A 42 17.12 -7.60 10.18
CA LEU A 42 16.00 -8.52 9.94
C LEU A 42 15.43 -8.36 8.53
N MET A 43 15.18 -7.12 8.11
CA MET A 43 14.64 -6.84 6.78
C MET A 43 15.61 -7.20 5.67
N ARG A 44 16.89 -6.78 5.77
CA ARG A 44 17.92 -7.10 4.77
C ARG A 44 18.13 -8.60 4.64
N ALA A 45 18.13 -9.33 5.76
CA ALA A 45 18.22 -10.78 5.74
C ALA A 45 17.00 -11.43 5.05
N ALA A 46 15.79 -10.94 5.32
CA ALA A 46 14.56 -11.46 4.70
C ALA A 46 14.53 -11.20 3.18
N PHE A 47 14.86 -9.98 2.76
CA PHE A 47 14.85 -9.60 1.35
C PHE A 47 16.00 -10.25 0.56
N GLY A 48 17.22 -10.25 1.10
CA GLY A 48 18.38 -10.84 0.46
C GLY A 48 18.23 -12.35 0.21
N ARG A 49 17.61 -13.09 1.14
CA ARG A 49 17.30 -14.53 0.94
C ARG A 49 16.34 -14.80 -0.22
N LYS A 50 15.61 -13.80 -0.70
CA LYS A 50 14.70 -13.87 -1.85
C LYS A 50 15.24 -13.12 -3.06
N GLY A 51 16.54 -12.81 -3.09
CA GLY A 51 17.18 -12.11 -4.21
C GLY A 51 16.83 -10.63 -4.30
N GLY A 52 16.25 -10.05 -3.24
CA GLY A 52 15.99 -8.62 -3.17
C GLY A 52 17.28 -7.82 -3.08
N ARG A 53 17.37 -6.75 -3.86
CA ARG A 53 18.51 -5.84 -3.87
C ARG A 53 18.10 -4.46 -3.39
N GLU A 54 18.69 -4.04 -2.28
CA GLU A 54 18.48 -2.71 -1.73
C GLU A 54 19.06 -1.66 -2.68
N VAL A 55 18.24 -0.67 -3.03
CA VAL A 55 18.63 0.46 -3.88
C VAL A 55 19.01 1.65 -2.99
N GLY A 56 18.28 1.85 -1.90
CA GLY A 56 18.58 2.91 -0.96
C GLY A 56 17.67 2.91 0.26
N THR A 57 17.98 3.85 1.15
CA THR A 57 17.27 4.07 2.41
C THR A 57 16.85 5.53 2.54
N ARG A 58 15.69 5.80 3.16
CA ARG A 58 15.29 7.15 3.54
C ARG A 58 14.80 7.15 4.98
N GLY A 59 15.65 7.57 5.90
CA GLY A 59 15.37 7.50 7.33
C GLY A 59 15.41 6.07 7.84
N ASP A 60 14.24 5.49 8.03
CA ASP A 60 13.90 4.13 8.47
C ASP A 60 13.23 3.29 7.36
N ALA A 61 12.91 3.91 6.22
CA ALA A 61 12.38 3.25 5.06
C ALA A 61 13.48 2.59 4.22
N LEU A 62 13.26 1.34 3.79
CA LEU A 62 14.01 0.67 2.73
C LEU A 62 13.28 0.71 1.38
N PHE A 63 14.06 0.89 0.32
CA PHE A 63 13.65 0.67 -1.06
C PHE A 63 14.44 -0.51 -1.65
N VAL A 64 13.70 -1.55 -2.05
CA VAL A 64 14.26 -2.84 -2.51
C VAL A 64 13.63 -3.23 -3.83
N VAL A 65 14.44 -3.85 -4.70
CA VAL A 65 14.01 -4.29 -6.03
C VAL A 65 14.22 -5.78 -6.19
N PHE A 66 13.25 -6.42 -6.83
CA PHE A 66 13.25 -7.84 -7.16
C PHE A 66 12.97 -8.04 -8.65
N GLU A 67 13.63 -9.00 -9.27
CA GLU A 67 13.34 -9.40 -10.65
C GLU A 67 12.03 -10.21 -10.76
N GLN A 68 11.60 -10.83 -9.66
CA GLN A 68 10.40 -11.69 -9.62
C GLN A 68 9.39 -11.19 -8.58
N ALA A 69 8.13 -11.07 -8.96
CA ALA A 69 7.05 -10.60 -8.07
C ALA A 69 6.77 -11.57 -6.92
N SER A 70 6.76 -12.88 -7.20
CA SER A 70 6.60 -13.95 -6.20
C SER A 70 7.69 -13.90 -5.12
N ALA A 71 8.94 -13.66 -5.54
CA ALA A 71 10.07 -13.49 -4.62
C ALA A 71 9.94 -12.24 -3.75
N ALA A 72 9.47 -11.12 -4.31
CA ALA A 72 9.23 -9.89 -3.57
C ALA A 72 8.14 -10.07 -2.49
N VAL A 73 7.03 -10.71 -2.85
CA VAL A 73 5.94 -11.03 -1.91
C VAL A 73 6.43 -11.96 -0.80
N ALA A 74 7.16 -13.03 -1.13
CA ALA A 74 7.74 -13.92 -0.14
C ALA A 74 8.77 -13.22 0.77
N GLY A 75 9.55 -12.29 0.22
CA GLY A 75 10.48 -11.46 0.97
C GLY A 75 9.78 -10.55 1.97
N ALA A 76 8.69 -9.91 1.56
CA ALA A 76 7.85 -9.08 2.42
C ALA A 76 7.20 -9.89 3.56
N VAL A 77 6.63 -11.06 3.26
CA VAL A 77 6.05 -11.95 4.28
C VAL A 77 7.12 -12.39 5.29
N ASN A 78 8.29 -12.83 4.81
CA ASN A 78 9.39 -13.22 5.70
C ASN A 78 9.89 -12.07 6.58
N ALA A 79 9.93 -10.86 6.05
CA ALA A 79 10.31 -9.67 6.82
C ALA A 79 9.27 -9.38 7.91
N GLN A 80 7.97 -9.41 7.60
CA GLN A 80 6.92 -9.21 8.61
C GLN A 80 6.95 -10.28 9.71
N LEU A 81 7.15 -11.54 9.34
CA LEU A 81 7.27 -12.64 10.31
C LEU A 81 8.49 -12.45 11.22
N ALA A 82 9.63 -12.05 10.66
CA ALA A 82 10.85 -11.79 11.41
C ALA A 82 10.69 -10.59 12.37
N LEU A 83 10.03 -9.52 11.93
CA LEU A 83 9.76 -8.34 12.76
C LEU A 83 8.79 -8.67 13.91
N THR A 84 7.75 -9.46 13.62
CA THR A 84 6.74 -9.89 14.61
C THR A 84 7.32 -10.87 15.63
N GLY A 85 8.24 -11.73 15.21
CA GLY A 85 8.89 -12.71 16.08
C GLY A 85 10.11 -12.21 16.84
N ASN A 86 10.48 -10.93 16.67
CA ASN A 86 11.64 -10.34 17.35
C ASN A 86 11.23 -9.68 18.68
N ASP A 87 12.01 -9.94 19.72
CA ASP A 87 11.84 -9.26 21.00
C ASP A 87 12.45 -7.85 20.94
N TRP A 88 11.59 -6.83 20.95
CA TRP A 88 11.99 -5.42 20.89
C TRP A 88 12.21 -4.84 22.30
N PRO A 89 13.15 -3.90 22.46
CA PRO A 89 13.43 -3.30 23.76
C PRO A 89 12.22 -2.50 24.28
N ASP A 90 12.11 -2.44 25.61
CA ASP A 90 11.07 -1.70 26.34
C ASP A 90 9.63 -2.00 25.87
N ASP A 91 9.33 -3.23 25.42
CA ASP A 91 8.02 -3.58 24.87
C ASP A 91 7.58 -2.63 23.72
N CYS A 92 8.53 -2.14 22.92
CA CYS A 92 8.21 -1.34 21.75
C CYS A 92 7.53 -2.19 20.67
N ASP A 93 6.46 -1.65 20.10
CA ASP A 93 5.78 -2.25 18.96
C ASP A 93 6.37 -1.70 17.66
N VAL A 94 7.24 -2.49 17.01
CA VAL A 94 7.92 -2.11 15.76
C VAL A 94 7.11 -2.63 14.58
N ARG A 95 6.24 -1.77 14.04
CA ARG A 95 5.35 -2.12 12.94
C ARG A 95 5.80 -1.48 11.64
N VAL A 96 6.07 -2.31 10.64
CA VAL A 96 6.54 -1.85 9.32
C VAL A 96 5.43 -2.03 8.31
N ARG A 97 5.09 -0.97 7.58
CA ARG A 97 4.16 -1.06 6.46
C ARG A 97 4.92 -1.30 5.16
N MET A 98 4.34 -2.06 4.25
CA MET A 98 5.00 -2.46 3.01
C MET A 98 4.08 -2.29 1.80
N GLY A 99 4.63 -1.83 0.69
CA GLY A 99 3.92 -1.70 -0.58
C GLY A 99 4.75 -2.20 -1.75
N LEU A 100 4.12 -3.02 -2.59
CA LEU A 100 4.75 -3.61 -3.77
C LEU A 100 4.03 -3.21 -5.06
N HIS A 101 4.83 -2.92 -6.08
CA HIS A 101 4.34 -2.69 -7.44
C HIS A 101 5.31 -3.28 -8.47
N THR A 102 4.78 -4.02 -9.44
CA THR A 102 5.53 -4.48 -10.61
C THR A 102 5.28 -3.55 -11.80
N GLY A 103 6.37 -3.13 -12.46
CA GLY A 103 6.31 -2.32 -13.67
C GLY A 103 7.70 -2.09 -14.26
N GLU A 104 7.76 -1.36 -15.37
CA GLU A 104 9.03 -0.98 -15.99
C GLU A 104 9.67 0.22 -15.26
N ALA A 105 10.98 0.19 -15.12
CA ALA A 105 11.75 1.36 -14.71
C ALA A 105 13.11 1.40 -15.42
N GLU A 106 13.61 2.62 -15.56
CA GLU A 106 14.94 2.91 -16.07
C GLU A 106 15.88 3.26 -14.93
N VAL A 107 17.17 3.04 -15.15
CA VAL A 107 18.22 3.42 -14.21
C VAL A 107 18.87 4.69 -14.73
N VAL A 108 18.75 5.77 -13.96
CA VAL A 108 19.35 7.08 -14.27
C VAL A 108 20.22 7.47 -13.09
N ASP A 109 21.51 7.77 -13.35
CA ASP A 109 22.50 8.15 -12.33
C ASP A 109 22.61 7.17 -11.14
N GLY A 110 22.32 5.89 -11.37
CA GLY A 110 22.38 4.84 -10.34
C GLY A 110 21.15 4.76 -9.43
N ASP A 111 20.05 5.43 -9.79
CA ASP A 111 18.74 5.30 -9.12
C ASP A 111 17.64 4.93 -10.13
N TYR A 112 16.52 4.41 -9.63
CA TYR A 112 15.37 4.08 -10.47
C TYR A 112 14.45 5.27 -10.65
N VAL A 113 14.15 5.57 -11.91
CA VAL A 113 13.16 6.57 -12.30
C VAL A 113 12.04 5.90 -13.07
N GLY A 114 10.80 6.19 -12.69
CA GLY A 114 9.63 5.68 -13.38
C GLY A 114 8.34 5.75 -12.56
N VAL A 115 7.22 5.74 -13.27
CA VAL A 115 5.88 5.73 -12.67
C VAL A 115 5.70 4.51 -11.74
N ALA A 116 6.31 3.37 -12.07
CA ALA A 116 6.25 2.16 -11.27
C ALA A 116 6.87 2.33 -9.86
N VAL A 117 7.98 3.07 -9.76
CA VAL A 117 8.66 3.36 -8.49
C VAL A 117 7.76 4.22 -7.59
N HIS A 118 7.18 5.28 -8.16
CA HIS A 118 6.22 6.12 -7.44
C HIS A 118 4.97 5.33 -7.04
N GLY A 119 4.48 4.46 -7.91
CA GLY A 119 3.38 3.54 -7.63
C GLY A 119 3.61 2.72 -6.36
N ALA A 120 4.76 2.05 -6.25
CA ALA A 120 5.10 1.26 -5.07
C ALA A 120 5.17 2.10 -3.78
N ALA A 121 5.78 3.28 -3.84
CA ALA A 121 5.87 4.18 -2.68
C ALA A 121 4.48 4.66 -2.20
N ARG A 122 3.56 4.91 -3.15
CA ARG A 122 2.18 5.31 -2.83
C ARG A 122 1.35 4.16 -2.26
N ILE A 123 1.56 2.94 -2.76
CA ILE A 123 0.94 1.74 -2.19
C ILE A 123 1.43 1.52 -0.75
N CYS A 124 2.73 1.68 -0.49
CA CYS A 124 3.29 1.58 0.86
C CYS A 124 2.67 2.64 1.79
N SER A 125 2.53 3.88 1.31
CA SER A 125 1.93 4.97 2.08
C SER A 125 0.47 4.69 2.48
N ALA A 126 -0.26 3.92 1.68
CA ALA A 126 -1.65 3.54 1.95
C ALA A 126 -1.81 2.39 2.97
N ALA A 127 -0.73 1.67 3.26
CA ALA A 127 -0.71 0.55 4.19
C ALA A 127 -0.62 1.01 5.66
N HIS A 128 -1.04 0.12 6.56
CA HIS A 128 -0.80 0.20 8.01
C HIS A 128 0.44 -0.60 8.41
N GLY A 129 1.04 -0.32 9.56
CA GLY A 129 2.15 -1.09 10.09
C GLY A 129 1.78 -2.57 10.26
N GLY A 130 2.64 -3.48 9.80
CA GLY A 130 2.37 -4.91 9.72
C GLY A 130 1.63 -5.35 8.44
N GLN A 131 1.09 -4.41 7.66
CA GLN A 131 0.35 -4.70 6.44
C GLN A 131 1.27 -4.73 5.22
N VAL A 132 1.02 -5.67 4.32
CA VAL A 132 1.68 -5.76 3.01
C VAL A 132 0.62 -5.58 1.92
N LEU A 133 0.74 -4.49 1.16
CA LEU A 133 -0.13 -4.20 0.03
C LEU A 133 0.59 -4.41 -1.31
N VAL A 134 -0.15 -4.90 -2.29
CA VAL A 134 0.33 -5.12 -3.65
C VAL A 134 -0.61 -4.49 -4.66
N SER A 135 -0.05 -4.05 -5.80
CA SER A 135 -0.87 -3.76 -6.98
C SER A 135 -1.43 -5.03 -7.59
N ASP A 136 -2.51 -4.89 -8.36
CA ASP A 136 -3.11 -6.02 -9.09
C ASP A 136 -2.15 -6.67 -10.09
N VAL A 137 -1.27 -5.90 -10.75
CA VAL A 137 -0.22 -6.45 -11.62
C VAL A 137 0.74 -7.35 -10.82
N THR A 138 1.19 -6.89 -9.66
CA THR A 138 2.10 -7.66 -8.80
C THR A 138 1.41 -8.94 -8.32
N ARG A 139 0.15 -8.83 -7.90
CA ARG A 139 -0.67 -9.98 -7.47
C ARG A 139 -0.78 -11.00 -8.60
N ALA A 140 -1.22 -10.58 -9.78
CA ALA A 140 -1.48 -11.48 -10.90
C ALA A 140 -0.22 -12.25 -11.33
N ILE A 141 0.95 -11.60 -11.31
CA ILE A 141 2.23 -12.25 -11.62
C ILE A 141 2.67 -13.17 -10.48
N ALA A 142 2.50 -12.74 -9.22
CA ALA A 142 2.96 -13.53 -8.08
C ALA A 142 2.09 -14.77 -7.83
N GLU A 143 0.78 -14.68 -8.05
CA GLU A 143 -0.21 -15.73 -7.72
C GLU A 143 0.07 -17.07 -8.42
N THR A 144 0.72 -17.07 -9.59
CA THR A 144 1.08 -18.30 -10.30
C THR A 144 2.22 -19.09 -9.65
N GLU A 145 3.08 -18.41 -8.88
CA GLU A 145 4.29 -18.98 -8.28
C GLU A 145 4.34 -18.80 -6.77
N LEU A 146 3.26 -18.27 -6.17
CA LEU A 146 3.17 -18.04 -4.75
C LEU A 146 3.05 -19.39 -4.03
N GLY A 147 4.19 -19.89 -3.56
CA GLY A 147 4.25 -21.07 -2.70
C GLY A 147 3.94 -20.76 -1.23
N GLY A 148 3.75 -21.82 -0.45
CA GLY A 148 3.51 -21.74 1.00
C GLY A 148 2.09 -21.33 1.36
N ASP A 149 1.91 -20.82 2.59
CA ASP A 149 0.59 -20.49 3.14
C ASP A 149 0.13 -19.05 2.82
N SER A 150 0.81 -18.37 1.87
CA SER A 150 0.49 -17.00 1.52
C SER A 150 -0.60 -16.93 0.46
N SER A 151 -1.54 -16.00 0.61
CA SER A 151 -2.60 -15.73 -0.36
C SER A 151 -2.85 -14.23 -0.49
N PHE A 152 -3.82 -13.84 -1.32
CA PHE A 152 -4.22 -12.44 -1.46
C PHE A 152 -5.69 -12.25 -1.08
N VAL A 153 -6.01 -11.06 -0.56
CA VAL A 153 -7.38 -10.57 -0.42
C VAL A 153 -7.50 -9.25 -1.15
N GLU A 154 -8.37 -9.19 -2.15
CA GLU A 154 -8.63 -7.95 -2.89
C GLU A 154 -9.30 -6.91 -2.00
N LEU A 155 -8.75 -5.69 -2.02
CA LEU A 155 -9.28 -4.53 -1.28
C LEU A 155 -10.04 -3.56 -2.19
N GLY A 156 -10.15 -3.89 -3.48
CA GLY A 156 -10.85 -3.08 -4.47
C GLY A 156 -9.99 -1.97 -5.07
N ARG A 157 -10.65 -1.01 -5.73
CA ARG A 157 -10.02 0.03 -6.55
C ARG A 157 -9.90 1.34 -5.79
N HIS A 158 -8.69 1.90 -5.74
CA HIS A 158 -8.34 3.08 -4.95
C HIS A 158 -7.59 4.13 -5.75
N ARG A 159 -7.87 5.40 -5.50
CA ARG A 159 -7.04 6.51 -6.00
C ARG A 159 -5.92 6.78 -5.02
N LEU A 160 -4.70 6.72 -5.51
CA LEU A 160 -3.52 7.07 -4.74
C LEU A 160 -3.03 8.44 -5.18
N LYS A 161 -2.44 9.18 -4.24
CA LYS A 161 -1.86 10.49 -4.51
C LYS A 161 -0.85 10.41 -5.66
N ASP A 162 -0.90 11.38 -6.58
CA ASP A 162 -0.01 11.52 -7.73
C ASP A 162 -0.08 10.37 -8.77
N LEU A 163 -1.11 9.51 -8.70
CA LEU A 163 -1.44 8.56 -9.76
C LEU A 163 -2.78 8.97 -10.40
N ASP A 164 -2.76 9.22 -11.71
CA ASP A 164 -3.95 9.67 -12.46
C ASP A 164 -5.05 8.60 -12.51
N GLU A 165 -4.66 7.34 -12.65
CA GLU A 165 -5.57 6.20 -12.76
C GLU A 165 -5.74 5.47 -11.42
N PRO A 166 -6.98 5.07 -11.05
CA PRO A 166 -7.21 4.25 -9.89
C PRO A 166 -6.52 2.88 -9.98
N VAL A 167 -5.90 2.45 -8.89
CA VAL A 167 -5.18 1.17 -8.78
C VAL A 167 -6.02 0.18 -8.00
N VAL A 168 -6.14 -1.05 -8.51
CA VAL A 168 -6.69 -2.17 -7.73
C VAL A 168 -5.60 -2.65 -6.76
N LEU A 169 -5.95 -2.70 -5.47
CA LEU A 169 -5.05 -3.13 -4.41
C LEU A 169 -5.50 -4.45 -3.82
N ALA A 170 -4.53 -5.27 -3.44
CA ALA A 170 -4.75 -6.46 -2.64
C ALA A 170 -3.81 -6.47 -1.44
N GLN A 171 -4.24 -7.13 -0.37
CA GLN A 171 -3.41 -7.42 0.79
C GLN A 171 -2.84 -8.83 0.68
N VAL A 172 -1.56 -8.98 1.00
CA VAL A 172 -0.95 -10.31 1.21
C VAL A 172 -1.39 -10.83 2.58
N VAL A 173 -1.87 -12.07 2.62
CA VAL A 173 -2.35 -12.74 3.83
C VAL A 173 -1.49 -13.97 4.08
N HIS A 174 -1.12 -14.19 5.34
CA HIS A 174 -0.36 -15.35 5.79
C HIS A 174 -0.85 -15.73 7.20
N PRO A 175 -0.97 -17.02 7.57
CA PRO A 175 -1.51 -17.44 8.87
C PRO A 175 -0.76 -16.88 10.09
N GLY A 176 0.54 -16.63 9.94
CA GLY A 176 1.39 -16.06 10.99
C GLY A 176 1.39 -14.53 11.07
N LEU A 177 0.58 -13.82 10.27
CA LEU A 177 0.52 -12.36 10.24
C LEU A 177 -0.87 -11.84 10.58
N GLU A 178 -0.94 -10.60 11.08
CA GLU A 178 -2.21 -9.91 11.27
C GLU A 178 -2.94 -9.78 9.93
N ARG A 179 -4.24 -10.09 9.95
CA ARG A 179 -5.09 -10.08 8.75
C ARG A 179 -5.98 -8.83 8.70
N ASP A 180 -6.47 -8.39 9.85
CA ASP A 180 -7.54 -7.39 9.91
C ASP A 180 -6.96 -6.01 10.21
N PHE A 181 -6.93 -5.15 9.20
CA PHE A 181 -6.46 -3.78 9.34
C PHE A 181 -7.63 -2.78 9.17
N PRO A 182 -7.50 -1.54 9.70
CA PRO A 182 -8.43 -0.48 9.37
C PRO A 182 -8.46 -0.16 7.87
N ARG A 183 -9.39 0.72 7.46
CA ARG A 183 -9.43 1.22 6.07
C ARG A 183 -8.07 1.79 5.66
N LEU A 184 -7.71 1.61 4.39
CA LEU A 184 -6.45 2.11 3.82
C LEU A 184 -6.25 3.60 4.10
N ARG A 185 -4.99 3.97 4.34
CA ARG A 185 -4.54 5.34 4.62
C ARG A 185 -4.39 6.12 3.31
N LEU A 186 -5.51 6.42 2.67
CA LEU A 186 -5.52 7.24 1.48
C LEU A 186 -5.37 8.71 1.91
N ASP A 187 -4.27 9.36 1.50
CA ASP A 187 -4.19 10.82 1.55
C ASP A 187 -5.46 11.38 0.89
N ALA A 188 -6.09 12.35 1.53
CA ALA A 188 -7.41 12.89 1.17
C ALA A 188 -7.44 13.49 -0.25
N VAL A 189 -7.50 12.61 -1.26
CA VAL A 189 -8.20 12.89 -2.51
C VAL A 189 -9.68 12.75 -2.17
N PRO A 190 -10.56 13.70 -2.51
CA PRO A 190 -11.98 13.63 -2.17
C PRO A 190 -12.64 12.42 -2.84
N GLY A 191 -12.59 11.27 -2.16
CA GLY A 191 -13.21 10.00 -2.55
C GLY A 191 -12.53 9.18 -3.66
N ASN A 192 -12.81 7.87 -3.66
CA ASN A 192 -12.57 6.95 -4.80
C ASN A 192 -13.59 7.13 -5.93
N LEU A 193 -14.25 8.28 -5.99
CA LEU A 193 -15.32 8.53 -6.94
C LEU A 193 -14.73 8.79 -8.33
N PRO A 194 -15.37 8.31 -9.42
CA PRO A 194 -15.00 8.71 -10.77
C PRO A 194 -15.00 10.24 -10.92
N LYS A 195 -14.00 10.77 -11.64
CA LYS A 195 -13.90 12.20 -11.94
C LYS A 195 -15.18 12.66 -12.65
N GLN A 196 -15.88 13.61 -12.06
CA GLN A 196 -17.10 14.19 -12.65
C GLN A 196 -16.69 15.17 -13.74
N VAL A 197 -16.66 14.72 -15.01
CA VAL A 197 -16.31 15.54 -16.19
C VAL A 197 -17.44 16.43 -16.70
N THR A 198 -18.65 16.24 -16.17
CA THR A 198 -19.83 17.07 -16.49
C THR A 198 -20.36 17.73 -15.23
N ARG A 199 -21.16 18.80 -15.36
CA ARG A 199 -21.87 19.38 -14.20
C ARG A 199 -23.07 18.51 -13.82
N PHE A 200 -23.33 18.38 -12.52
CA PHE A 200 -24.59 17.84 -12.04
C PHE A 200 -25.68 18.91 -12.19
N VAL A 201 -26.85 18.53 -12.69
CA VAL A 201 -27.94 19.47 -13.02
C VAL A 201 -29.24 18.96 -12.42
N GLY A 202 -29.90 19.81 -11.64
CA GLY A 202 -31.15 19.50 -10.97
C GLY A 202 -31.00 18.49 -9.82
N ARG A 203 -32.14 18.06 -9.28
CA ARG A 203 -32.25 17.03 -8.21
C ARG A 203 -31.64 17.46 -6.88
N GLU A 204 -31.65 18.75 -6.60
CA GLU A 204 -31.14 19.35 -5.37
C GLU A 204 -31.88 18.84 -4.13
N THR A 205 -33.16 18.47 -4.28
CA THR A 205 -33.97 17.89 -3.20
C THR A 205 -33.48 16.49 -2.85
N GLU A 206 -33.37 15.58 -3.82
CA GLU A 206 -32.94 14.21 -3.59
C GLU A 206 -31.50 14.13 -3.11
N LEU A 207 -30.65 15.05 -3.60
CA LEU A 207 -29.29 15.16 -3.16
C LEU A 207 -29.22 15.52 -1.67
N ARG A 208 -29.93 16.57 -1.25
CA ARG A 208 -29.97 17.01 0.15
C ARG A 208 -30.56 15.95 1.07
N GLU A 209 -31.59 15.24 0.61
CA GLU A 209 -32.21 14.14 1.36
C GLU A 209 -31.23 12.99 1.56
N ALA A 210 -30.58 12.53 0.49
CA ALA A 210 -29.60 11.45 0.55
C ALA A 210 -28.34 11.83 1.36
N ALA A 211 -27.85 13.06 1.23
CA ALA A 211 -26.75 13.56 2.04
C ALA A 211 -27.14 13.62 3.53
N GLY A 212 -28.33 14.16 3.83
CA GLY A 212 -28.86 14.20 5.19
C GLY A 212 -29.04 12.80 5.80
N HIS A 213 -29.38 11.79 5.00
CA HIS A 213 -29.43 10.41 5.47
C HIS A 213 -28.08 9.89 5.95
N LEU A 214 -27.01 10.14 5.21
CA LEU A 214 -25.65 9.71 5.54
C LEU A 214 -25.07 10.51 6.72
N SER A 215 -25.20 11.84 6.71
CA SER A 215 -24.78 12.70 7.82
C SER A 215 -25.54 12.40 9.12
N GLY A 216 -26.77 11.89 9.01
CA GLY A 216 -27.58 11.40 10.13
C GLY A 216 -27.17 10.02 10.69
N GLY A 217 -26.00 9.49 10.30
CA GLY A 217 -25.43 8.26 10.86
C GLY A 217 -25.88 6.96 10.16
N ARG A 218 -26.66 7.03 9.08
CA ARG A 218 -27.01 5.83 8.30
C ARG A 218 -25.80 5.37 7.50
N ARG A 219 -25.50 4.07 7.56
CA ARG A 219 -24.34 3.46 6.88
C ARG A 219 -24.62 3.03 5.44
N LEU A 220 -25.89 3.00 5.03
CA LEU A 220 -26.32 2.57 3.71
C LEU A 220 -27.50 3.41 3.23
N VAL A 221 -27.42 3.91 2.01
CA VAL A 221 -28.50 4.58 1.29
C VAL A 221 -28.66 3.90 -0.07
N THR A 222 -29.87 3.46 -0.39
CA THR A 222 -30.17 2.77 -1.64
C THR A 222 -30.92 3.71 -2.59
N PHE A 223 -30.43 3.86 -3.82
CA PHE A 223 -31.11 4.61 -4.87
C PHE A 223 -31.87 3.65 -5.77
N SER A 224 -33.19 3.72 -5.79
CA SER A 224 -34.08 2.90 -6.64
C SER A 224 -34.74 3.74 -7.75
N GLY A 225 -35.08 3.10 -8.88
CA GLY A 225 -35.72 3.77 -10.02
C GLY A 225 -35.38 3.12 -11.37
N SER A 226 -36.04 3.56 -12.43
CA SER A 226 -35.88 3.02 -13.79
C SER A 226 -34.43 3.11 -14.32
N GLY A 227 -34.08 2.27 -15.29
CA GLY A 227 -32.81 2.40 -16.02
C GLY A 227 -32.68 3.78 -16.68
N GLY A 228 -31.47 4.35 -16.71
CA GLY A 228 -31.22 5.66 -17.32
C GLY A 228 -31.65 6.89 -16.49
N SER A 229 -32.36 6.73 -15.37
CA SER A 229 -32.81 7.84 -14.51
C SER A 229 -31.70 8.59 -13.74
N GLY A 230 -30.42 8.30 -13.99
CA GLY A 230 -29.29 9.00 -13.36
C GLY A 230 -28.99 8.60 -11.91
N LYS A 231 -29.45 7.45 -11.43
CA LYS A 231 -29.19 6.97 -10.04
C LYS A 231 -27.70 6.92 -9.69
N THR A 232 -26.90 6.32 -10.56
CA THR A 232 -25.44 6.25 -10.39
C THR A 232 -24.85 7.66 -10.31
N ARG A 233 -25.33 8.59 -11.15
CA ARG A 233 -24.86 9.97 -11.16
C ARG A 233 -25.20 10.71 -9.87
N LEU A 234 -26.44 10.56 -9.37
CA LEU A 234 -26.88 11.12 -8.09
C LEU A 234 -26.09 10.52 -6.92
N ALA A 235 -25.88 9.20 -6.90
CA ALA A 235 -25.11 8.53 -5.84
C ALA A 235 -23.65 9.03 -5.80
N LEU A 236 -23.02 9.21 -6.96
CA LEU A 236 -21.67 9.77 -7.05
C LEU A 236 -21.63 11.24 -6.58
N GLN A 237 -22.64 12.03 -6.92
CA GLN A 237 -22.71 13.43 -6.48
C GLN A 237 -22.92 13.54 -4.96
N VAL A 238 -23.84 12.75 -4.39
CA VAL A 238 -24.06 12.68 -2.93
C VAL A 238 -22.79 12.25 -2.22
N ALA A 239 -22.11 11.22 -2.72
CA ALA A 239 -20.84 10.78 -2.15
C ALA A 239 -19.75 11.86 -2.22
N ALA A 240 -19.75 12.70 -3.26
CA ALA A 240 -18.78 13.80 -3.39
C ALA A 240 -19.05 14.96 -2.41
N GLU A 241 -20.29 15.14 -1.95
CA GLU A 241 -20.70 16.22 -1.03
C GLU A 241 -20.66 15.83 0.46
N VAL A 242 -20.66 14.53 0.75
CA VAL A 242 -20.65 13.99 2.13
C VAL A 242 -19.26 13.57 2.60
N VAL A 243 -18.29 13.46 1.68
CA VAL A 243 -16.87 13.18 1.98
C VAL A 243 -16.15 14.45 2.44
#